data_AF-A0AAV0Y3P9-F1
#
_entry.id   AF-A0AAV0Y3P9-F1
#
_cell.length_a   1.000
_cell.length_b   1.000
_cell.length_c   1.000
_cell.angle_alpha   90.00
_cell.angle_beta   90.00
_cell.angle_gamma   90.00
#
_symmetry.space_group_name_H-M   'P 1'
#
loop_
_entity.id
_entity.type
_entity.pdbx_description
1 polymer ?
#
loop_
_entity_poly.entity_id
_entity_poly.type
_entity_poly.pdbx_seq_one_letter_code
_entity_poly.pdbx_strand_id
1 'polypeptide(L)'
;MSFVTEIENICRQLNKNMQEEEICTYILKVLKETVLHAISLNDNSNLKELKKNLKQFELMQFRINNRGPELSDYTEILNEHVPQLNQKTKEKGREIDELKRKLIERGREYRTAKVIETDHIQEIEIIMEITIYYSYRYQYSREHSREKTPERYRGDRYNKESERVTCYRCNEKGHYADKCTNTKN
;
A
#
# COMPACT_ATOMS: atom_id res chain seq x y z
N MET A 1 38.04 5.02 -41.32
CA MET A 1 37.07 5.97 -41.92
C MET A 1 36.67 5.71 -43.39
N SER A 2 37.58 5.37 -44.32
CA SER A 2 37.24 5.07 -45.75
C SER A 2 36.13 4.02 -45.93
N PHE A 3 36.17 2.98 -45.11
CA PHE A 3 35.19 1.89 -45.10
C PHE A 3 33.74 2.35 -44.84
N VAL A 4 33.54 3.30 -43.92
CA VAL A 4 32.20 3.82 -43.57
C VAL A 4 31.61 4.59 -44.75
N THR A 5 32.44 5.38 -45.45
CA THR A 5 32.03 6.14 -46.64
C THR A 5 31.75 5.22 -47.83
N GLU A 6 32.47 4.12 -47.97
CA GLU A 6 32.21 3.11 -49.00
C GLU A 6 30.86 2.43 -48.81
N ILE A 7 30.55 1.96 -47.59
CA ILE A 7 29.26 1.34 -47.29
C ILE A 7 28.12 2.34 -47.45
N GLU A 8 28.28 3.58 -46.96
CA GLU A 8 27.27 4.63 -47.13
C GLU A 8 26.96 4.87 -48.61
N ASN A 9 27.98 4.94 -49.47
CA ASN A 9 27.80 5.12 -50.90
C ASN A 9 27.08 3.93 -51.56
N ILE A 10 27.42 2.70 -51.19
CA ILE A 10 26.78 1.48 -51.70
C ILE A 10 25.29 1.46 -51.29
N CYS A 11 25.00 1.74 -50.01
CA CYS A 11 23.63 1.79 -49.50
C CYS A 11 22.77 2.82 -50.26
N ARG A 12 23.33 4.02 -50.53
CA ARG A 12 22.64 5.08 -51.27
C ARG A 12 22.49 4.80 -52.77
N GLN A 13 23.38 4.00 -53.36
CA GLN A 13 23.25 3.53 -54.74
C GLN A 13 22.13 2.50 -54.90
N LEU A 14 21.97 1.61 -53.91
CA LEU A 14 20.92 0.59 -53.91
C LEU A 14 19.54 1.18 -53.59
N ASN A 15 19.48 2.10 -52.63
CA ASN A 15 18.24 2.79 -52.27
C ASN A 15 18.53 4.26 -51.90
N LYS A 16 18.09 5.18 -52.75
CA LYS A 16 18.31 6.62 -52.58
C LYS A 16 17.64 7.20 -51.33
N ASN A 17 16.59 6.56 -50.82
CA ASN A 17 15.80 7.03 -49.69
C ASN A 17 16.01 6.19 -48.41
N MET A 18 17.10 5.41 -48.34
CA MET A 18 17.43 4.61 -47.16
C MET A 18 17.64 5.52 -45.94
N GLN A 19 17.03 5.16 -44.81
CA GLN A 19 17.19 5.92 -43.56
C GLN A 19 18.60 5.75 -43.01
N GLU A 20 19.16 6.81 -42.40
CA GLU A 20 20.53 6.76 -41.86
C GLU A 20 20.70 5.69 -40.78
N GLU A 21 19.65 5.43 -39.98
CA GLU A 21 19.64 4.37 -38.98
C GLU A 21 19.88 3.00 -39.60
N GLU A 22 19.23 2.70 -40.73
CA GLU A 22 19.42 1.43 -41.45
C GLU A 22 20.85 1.30 -41.96
N ILE A 23 21.41 2.36 -42.54
CA ILE A 23 22.81 2.39 -42.99
C ILE A 23 23.76 2.13 -41.81
N CYS A 24 23.51 2.75 -40.66
CA CYS A 24 24.30 2.54 -39.45
C CYS A 24 24.23 1.08 -38.98
N THR A 25 23.06 0.44 -39.01
CA THR A 25 22.94 -0.99 -38.65
C THR A 25 23.74 -1.90 -39.58
N TYR A 26 23.76 -1.62 -40.89
CA TYR A 26 24.58 -2.39 -41.84
C TYR A 26 26.07 -2.22 -41.56
N ILE A 27 26.51 -1.00 -41.29
CA ILE A 27 27.91 -0.73 -40.95
C ILE A 27 28.28 -1.49 -39.67
N LEU A 28 27.46 -1.41 -38.62
CA LEU A 28 27.69 -2.11 -37.35
C LEU A 28 27.79 -3.64 -37.52
N LYS A 29 26.97 -4.24 -38.39
CA LYS A 29 27.02 -5.69 -38.66
C LYS A 29 28.31 -6.16 -39.33
N VAL A 30 28.96 -5.30 -40.11
CA VAL A 30 30.19 -5.64 -40.84
C VAL A 30 31.45 -5.37 -40.00
N LEU A 31 31.31 -4.69 -38.85
CA LEU A 31 32.44 -4.44 -37.95
C LEU A 31 32.91 -5.71 -37.23
N LYS A 32 34.20 -5.75 -36.93
CA LYS A 32 34.78 -6.78 -36.06
C LYS A 32 34.15 -6.70 -34.67
N GLU A 33 33.92 -7.85 -34.05
CA GLU A 33 33.28 -7.99 -32.74
C GLU A 33 33.94 -7.15 -31.64
N THR A 34 35.28 -7.05 -31.66
CA THR A 34 36.05 -6.21 -30.72
C THR A 34 35.73 -4.72 -30.84
N VAL A 35 35.54 -4.23 -32.07
CA VAL A 35 35.17 -2.84 -32.35
C VAL A 35 33.71 -2.63 -31.99
N LEU A 36 32.85 -3.59 -32.35
CA LEU A 36 31.41 -3.55 -32.06
C LEU A 36 31.14 -3.44 -30.56
N HIS A 37 31.76 -4.28 -29.73
CA HIS A 37 31.59 -4.21 -28.27
C HIS A 37 32.01 -2.88 -27.67
N ALA A 38 33.03 -2.23 -28.23
CA ALA A 38 33.53 -0.97 -27.71
C ALA A 38 32.65 0.23 -28.06
N ILE A 39 31.97 0.19 -29.21
CA ILE A 39 31.15 1.31 -29.70
C ILE A 39 29.65 1.10 -29.48
N SER A 40 29.19 -0.13 -29.21
CA SER A 40 27.77 -0.47 -29.07
C SER A 40 27.09 0.18 -27.86
N LEU A 41 27.88 0.59 -26.86
CA LEU A 41 27.39 1.30 -25.67
C LEU A 41 27.08 2.78 -25.93
N ASN A 42 27.49 3.31 -27.09
CA ASN A 42 27.27 4.70 -27.47
C ASN A 42 26.11 4.83 -28.46
N ASP A 43 25.55 6.04 -28.57
CA ASP A 43 24.56 6.34 -29.60
C ASP A 43 25.20 6.28 -31.00
N ASN A 44 24.62 5.46 -31.86
CA ASN A 44 25.03 5.24 -33.24
C ASN A 44 23.85 5.40 -34.20
N SER A 45 22.83 6.18 -33.82
CA SER A 45 21.59 6.35 -34.59
C SER A 45 21.80 7.11 -35.91
N ASN A 46 22.84 7.93 -36.00
CA ASN A 46 23.19 8.65 -37.22
C ASN A 46 24.65 8.46 -37.61
N LEU A 47 24.94 8.69 -38.89
CA LEU A 47 26.28 8.49 -39.46
C LEU A 47 27.32 9.43 -38.85
N LYS A 48 26.92 10.62 -38.39
CA LYS A 48 27.84 11.59 -37.77
C LYS A 48 28.36 11.08 -36.43
N GLU A 49 27.48 10.55 -35.59
CA GLU A 49 27.82 9.97 -34.30
C GLU A 49 28.58 8.66 -34.45
N LEU A 50 28.13 7.77 -35.33
CA LEU A 50 28.85 6.53 -35.62
C LEU A 50 30.29 6.81 -36.09
N LYS A 51 30.49 7.77 -37.01
CA LYS A 51 31.82 8.22 -37.47
C LYS A 51 32.66 8.79 -36.32
N LYS A 52 32.05 9.55 -35.42
CA LYS A 52 32.73 10.11 -34.24
C LYS A 52 33.18 9.00 -33.29
N ASN A 53 32.31 8.04 -32.98
CA ASN A 53 32.58 6.94 -32.06
C ASN A 53 33.68 6.01 -32.61
N LEU A 54 33.62 5.67 -33.90
CA LEU A 54 34.67 4.90 -34.57
C LEU A 54 36.03 5.63 -34.53
N LYS A 55 36.04 6.94 -34.77
CA LYS A 55 37.26 7.75 -34.69
C LYS A 55 37.82 7.80 -33.25
N GLN A 56 36.95 7.89 -32.25
CA GLN A 56 37.37 7.83 -30.85
C GLN A 56 37.98 6.47 -30.49
N PHE A 57 37.39 5.39 -30.97
CA PHE A 57 37.94 4.05 -30.82
C PHE A 57 39.31 3.93 -31.50
N GLU A 58 39.45 4.37 -32.74
CA GLU A 58 40.73 4.40 -33.47
C GLU A 58 41.80 5.19 -32.69
N LEU A 59 41.45 6.37 -32.17
CA LEU A 59 42.35 7.20 -31.33
C LEU A 59 42.71 6.52 -30.02
N MET A 60 41.76 5.82 -29.37
CA MET A 60 42.01 5.06 -28.16
C MET A 60 43.00 3.92 -28.42
N GLN A 61 42.78 3.14 -29.48
CA GLN A 61 43.68 2.05 -29.89
C GLN A 61 45.06 2.57 -30.27
N PHE A 62 45.13 3.69 -31.01
CA PHE A 62 46.39 4.33 -31.35
C PHE A 62 47.16 4.75 -30.10
N ARG A 63 46.48 5.34 -29.12
CA ARG A 63 47.08 5.68 -27.83
C ARG A 63 47.57 4.42 -27.12
N ILE A 64 46.76 3.36 -27.04
CA ILE A 64 47.15 2.08 -26.41
C ILE A 64 48.41 1.50 -27.06
N ASN A 65 48.46 1.45 -28.39
CA ASN A 65 49.56 0.82 -29.14
C ASN A 65 50.86 1.64 -29.15
N ASN A 66 50.82 2.95 -28.84
CA ASN A 66 51.97 3.85 -28.85
C ASN A 66 52.36 4.36 -27.46
N ARG A 67 51.91 3.72 -26.38
CA ARG A 67 52.08 4.25 -25.01
C ARG A 67 53.37 3.79 -24.34
N GLY A 68 54.13 4.77 -23.85
CA GLY A 68 55.18 4.61 -22.83
C GLY A 68 54.61 4.49 -21.40
N PRO A 69 55.48 4.48 -20.36
CA PRO A 69 55.17 3.99 -19.00
C PRO A 69 54.14 4.78 -18.16
N GLU A 70 53.63 5.93 -18.62
CA GLU A 70 52.71 6.81 -17.85
C GLU A 70 51.28 6.25 -17.66
N LEU A 71 50.92 5.11 -18.24
CA LEU A 71 49.56 4.55 -18.12
C LEU A 71 49.32 3.77 -16.80
N SER A 72 50.37 3.47 -16.03
CA SER A 72 50.28 2.67 -14.79
C SER A 72 49.32 3.29 -13.78
N ASP A 73 49.41 4.60 -13.56
CA ASP A 73 48.66 5.33 -12.55
C ASP A 73 47.13 5.23 -12.76
N TYR A 74 46.67 5.36 -14.01
CA TYR A 74 45.24 5.26 -14.31
C TYR A 74 44.71 3.83 -14.17
N THR A 75 45.52 2.84 -14.55
CA THR A 75 45.16 1.43 -14.36
C THR A 75 45.13 1.05 -12.89
N GLU A 76 46.03 1.60 -12.07
CA GLU A 76 46.07 1.42 -10.62
C GLU A 76 44.85 2.07 -9.95
N ILE A 77 44.51 3.31 -10.31
CA ILE A 77 43.31 4.00 -9.81
C ILE A 77 42.04 3.20 -10.13
N LEU A 78 41.94 2.64 -11.34
CA LEU A 78 40.79 1.81 -11.73
C LEU A 78 40.77 0.49 -10.96
N ASN A 79 41.92 -0.16 -10.80
CA ASN A 79 42.04 -1.39 -10.01
C ASN A 79 41.66 -1.20 -8.54
N GLU A 80 41.82 0.02 -7.99
CA GLU A 80 41.39 0.36 -6.63
C GLU A 80 39.89 0.71 -6.56
N HIS A 81 39.38 1.52 -7.48
CA HIS A 81 38.00 2.02 -7.42
C HIS A 81 36.94 0.99 -7.83
N VAL A 82 37.27 0.08 -8.76
CA VAL A 82 36.32 -0.94 -9.25
C VAL A 82 35.88 -1.90 -8.13
N PRO A 83 36.78 -2.48 -7.31
CA PRO A 83 36.40 -3.29 -6.16
C PRO A 83 35.53 -2.55 -5.15
N GLN A 84 35.86 -1.29 -4.85
CA GLN A 84 35.09 -0.46 -3.92
C GLN A 84 33.65 -0.25 -4.43
N LEU A 85 33.47 0.03 -5.71
CA LEU A 85 32.16 0.18 -6.33
C LEU A 85 31.37 -1.13 -6.33
N ASN A 86 32.02 -2.25 -6.62
CA ASN A 86 31.40 -3.58 -6.56
C ASN A 86 30.93 -3.92 -5.14
N GLN A 87 31.75 -3.64 -4.14
CA GLN A 87 31.40 -3.85 -2.74
C GLN A 87 30.22 -2.96 -2.31
N LYS A 88 30.26 -1.67 -2.63
CA LYS A 88 29.16 -0.73 -2.34
C LYS A 88 27.86 -1.13 -3.02
N THR A 89 27.94 -1.66 -4.24
CA THR A 89 26.78 -2.18 -4.98
C THR A 89 26.20 -3.42 -4.29
N LYS A 90 27.06 -4.33 -3.81
CA LYS A 90 26.64 -5.52 -3.06
C LYS A 90 25.98 -5.16 -1.73
N GLU A 91 26.53 -4.19 -1.00
CA GLU A 91 25.97 -3.70 0.26
C GLU A 91 24.59 -3.08 0.06
N LYS A 92 24.43 -2.21 -0.94
CA LYS A 92 23.12 -1.65 -1.32
C LYS A 92 22.13 -2.73 -1.73
N GLY A 93 22.58 -3.76 -2.46
CA GLY A 93 21.74 -4.91 -2.81
C GLY A 93 21.17 -5.61 -1.57
N ARG A 94 22.02 -5.85 -0.56
CA ARG A 94 21.58 -6.45 0.73
C ARG A 94 20.60 -5.55 1.48
N GLU A 95 20.82 -4.24 1.49
CA GLU A 95 19.93 -3.28 2.14
C GLU A 95 18.54 -3.28 1.47
N ILE A 96 18.49 -3.32 0.13
CA ILE A 96 17.24 -3.43 -0.62
C ILE A 96 16.49 -4.70 -0.27
N ASP A 97 17.18 -5.85 -0.21
CA ASP A 97 16.56 -7.13 0.13
C ASP A 97 16.02 -7.14 1.56
N GLU A 98 16.71 -6.50 2.48
CA GLU A 98 16.25 -6.33 3.86
C GLU A 98 15.02 -5.43 3.96
N LEU A 99 15.01 -4.30 3.27
CA LEU A 99 13.84 -3.41 3.23
C LEU A 99 12.62 -4.09 2.60
N LYS A 100 12.82 -4.90 1.55
CA LYS A 100 11.75 -5.71 0.96
C LYS A 100 11.16 -6.70 1.97
N ARG A 101 11.99 -7.37 2.78
CA ARG A 101 11.51 -8.26 3.83
C ARG A 101 10.66 -7.52 4.86
N LYS A 102 11.14 -6.38 5.35
CA LYS A 102 10.40 -5.54 6.30
C LYS A 102 9.05 -5.05 5.74
N LEU A 103 9.00 -4.68 4.46
CA LEU A 103 7.74 -4.30 3.79
C LEU A 103 6.74 -5.46 3.74
N ILE A 104 7.21 -6.68 3.44
CA ILE A 104 6.35 -7.87 3.41
C ILE A 104 5.77 -8.15 4.79
N GLU A 105 6.61 -8.10 5.83
CA GLU A 105 6.22 -8.35 7.22
C GLU A 105 5.21 -7.30 7.70
N ARG A 106 5.51 -6.01 7.52
CA ARG A 106 4.59 -4.92 7.85
C ARG A 106 3.27 -5.01 7.09
N GLY A 107 3.31 -5.49 5.84
CA GLY A 107 2.10 -5.78 5.07
C GLY A 107 1.27 -6.93 5.64
N ARG A 108 1.89 -7.94 6.26
CA ARG A 108 1.18 -9.02 6.98
C ARG A 108 0.54 -8.49 8.25
N GLU A 109 1.30 -7.75 9.06
CA GLU A 109 0.80 -7.13 10.29
C GLU A 109 -0.42 -6.26 10.04
N TYR A 110 -0.35 -5.39 9.01
CA TYR A 110 -1.47 -4.54 8.62
C TYR A 110 -2.71 -5.34 8.21
N ARG A 111 -2.54 -6.44 7.46
CA ARG A 111 -3.67 -7.31 7.09
C ARG A 111 -4.30 -7.95 8.31
N THR A 112 -3.50 -8.46 9.24
CA THR A 112 -4.01 -9.05 10.48
C THR A 112 -4.76 -8.03 11.33
N ALA A 113 -4.18 -6.85 11.55
CA ALA A 113 -4.83 -5.77 12.29
C ALA A 113 -6.16 -5.36 11.65
N LYS A 114 -6.19 -5.25 10.31
CA LYS A 114 -7.41 -4.92 9.57
C LYS A 114 -8.51 -5.97 9.76
N VAL A 115 -8.16 -7.26 9.75
CA VAL A 115 -9.14 -8.35 9.98
C VAL A 115 -9.73 -8.24 11.39
N ILE A 116 -8.88 -8.01 12.40
CA ILE A 116 -9.34 -7.84 13.79
C ILE A 116 -10.28 -6.63 13.92
N GLU A 117 -9.94 -5.49 13.31
CA GLU A 117 -10.81 -4.32 13.29
C GLU A 117 -12.14 -4.61 12.60
N THR A 118 -12.15 -5.33 11.48
CA THR A 118 -13.40 -5.68 10.80
C THR A 118 -14.27 -6.63 11.63
N ASP A 119 -13.66 -7.57 12.36
CA ASP A 119 -14.39 -8.48 13.23
C ASP A 119 -15.04 -7.72 14.39
N HIS A 120 -14.31 -6.78 15.02
CA HIS A 120 -14.88 -5.91 16.06
C HIS A 120 -16.02 -5.03 15.55
N ILE A 121 -15.93 -4.51 14.32
CA ILE A 121 -17.03 -3.74 13.73
C ILE A 121 -18.29 -4.61 13.59
N GLN A 122 -18.14 -5.84 13.09
CA GLN A 122 -19.27 -6.78 12.97
C GLN A 122 -19.89 -7.11 14.33
N GLU A 123 -19.08 -7.33 15.36
CA GLU A 123 -19.56 -7.57 16.72
C GLU A 123 -20.40 -6.38 17.23
N ILE A 124 -19.93 -5.16 17.01
CA ILE A 124 -20.64 -3.93 17.39
C ILE A 124 -21.97 -3.81 16.64
N GLU A 125 -21.99 -4.09 15.34
CA GLU A 125 -23.21 -4.06 14.52
C GLU A 125 -24.26 -5.03 15.06
N ILE A 126 -23.87 -6.26 15.37
CA ILE A 126 -24.76 -7.28 15.95
C ILE A 126 -25.33 -6.81 17.30
N ILE A 127 -24.48 -6.30 18.19
CA ILE A 127 -24.92 -5.79 19.50
C ILE A 127 -25.91 -4.63 19.33
N MET A 128 -25.67 -3.75 18.37
CA MET A 128 -26.53 -2.62 18.09
C MET A 128 -27.91 -3.09 17.61
N GLU A 129 -27.98 -4.05 16.68
CA GLU A 129 -29.24 -4.64 16.22
C GLU A 129 -30.04 -5.28 17.36
N ILE A 130 -29.36 -6.07 18.20
CA ILE A 130 -29.97 -6.70 19.37
C ILE A 130 -30.54 -5.64 20.32
N THR A 131 -29.77 -4.59 20.60
CA THR A 131 -30.17 -3.51 21.50
C THR A 131 -31.41 -2.77 20.96
N ILE A 132 -31.42 -2.47 19.66
CA ILE A 132 -32.55 -1.85 18.98
C ILE A 132 -33.79 -2.75 19.10
N TYR A 133 -33.69 -4.04 18.81
CA TYR A 133 -34.79 -4.99 18.92
C TYR A 133 -35.41 -5.01 20.32
N TYR A 134 -34.58 -5.11 21.37
CA TYR A 134 -35.08 -5.13 22.74
C TYR A 134 -35.70 -3.79 23.16
N SER A 135 -35.12 -2.67 22.73
CA SER A 135 -35.70 -1.34 23.00
C SER A 135 -37.08 -1.17 22.38
N TYR A 136 -37.25 -1.59 21.12
CA TYR A 136 -38.52 -1.57 20.41
C TYR A 136 -39.56 -2.46 21.11
N ARG A 137 -39.18 -3.70 21.45
CA ARG A 137 -40.05 -4.63 22.18
C ARG A 137 -40.52 -4.07 23.53
N TYR A 138 -39.64 -3.40 24.27
CA TYR A 138 -39.98 -2.79 25.55
C TYR A 138 -40.94 -1.59 25.38
N GLN A 139 -40.72 -0.75 24.37
CA GLN A 139 -41.61 0.37 24.03
C GLN A 139 -43.01 -0.13 23.64
N TYR A 140 -43.08 -1.09 22.71
CA TYR A 140 -44.34 -1.70 22.28
C TYR A 140 -45.13 -2.29 23.46
N SER A 141 -44.44 -2.98 24.38
CA SER A 141 -45.04 -3.53 25.59
C SER A 141 -45.58 -2.44 26.52
N ARG A 142 -44.86 -1.33 26.71
CA ARG A 142 -45.30 -0.19 27.53
C ARG A 142 -46.56 0.48 26.97
N GLU A 143 -46.62 0.68 25.66
CA GLU A 143 -47.75 1.33 24.99
C GLU A 143 -49.01 0.46 25.09
N HIS A 144 -48.89 -0.85 24.84
CA HIS A 144 -50.02 -1.79 24.89
C HIS A 144 -50.38 -2.27 26.31
N SER A 145 -49.60 -1.91 27.34
CA SER A 145 -49.98 -2.14 28.75
C SER A 145 -51.04 -1.16 29.24
N ARG A 146 -51.18 0.00 28.59
CA ARG A 146 -52.18 1.03 28.96
C ARG A 146 -53.61 0.66 28.53
N GLU A 147 -53.77 -0.27 27.59
CA GLU A 147 -55.08 -0.69 27.06
C GLU A 147 -55.74 -1.83 27.86
N LYS A 148 -55.01 -2.49 28.77
CA LYS A 148 -55.45 -3.79 29.34
C LYS A 148 -56.20 -3.76 30.67
N THR A 149 -56.50 -2.60 31.26
CA THR A 149 -57.40 -2.55 32.42
C THR A 149 -58.63 -1.70 32.11
N PRO A 150 -59.79 -2.32 31.84
CA PRO A 150 -61.06 -1.62 31.83
C PRO A 150 -61.24 -0.94 33.19
N GLU A 151 -61.55 0.35 33.17
CA GLU A 151 -61.65 1.21 34.37
C GLU A 151 -62.61 0.65 35.44
N ARG A 152 -63.58 -0.17 35.01
CA ARG A 152 -64.49 -0.95 35.87
C ARG A 152 -63.81 -1.90 36.87
N TYR A 153 -62.59 -2.36 36.63
CA TYR A 153 -61.91 -3.33 37.52
C TYR A 153 -60.88 -2.71 38.49
N ARG A 154 -60.66 -1.38 38.47
CA ARG A 154 -59.74 -0.72 39.43
C ARG A 154 -60.35 -0.47 40.81
N GLY A 155 -61.68 -0.28 40.92
CA GLY A 155 -62.34 0.05 42.18
C GLY A 155 -62.46 -1.11 43.18
N ASP A 156 -62.79 -2.30 42.69
CA ASP A 156 -63.12 -3.46 43.56
C ASP A 156 -61.90 -4.04 44.28
N ARG A 157 -60.70 -3.92 43.70
CA ARG A 157 -59.48 -4.48 44.30
C ARG A 157 -58.97 -3.63 45.47
N TYR A 158 -59.12 -2.30 45.39
CA TYR A 158 -58.70 -1.37 46.46
C TYR A 158 -59.61 -1.48 47.69
N ASN A 159 -60.93 -1.64 47.50
CA ASN A 159 -61.87 -1.82 48.60
C ASN A 159 -61.64 -3.12 49.39
N LYS A 160 -61.41 -4.24 48.70
CA LYS A 160 -61.13 -5.54 49.36
C LYS A 160 -59.82 -5.55 50.14
N GLU A 161 -58.83 -4.78 49.71
CA GLU A 161 -57.52 -4.70 50.37
C GLU A 161 -57.57 -3.75 51.58
N SER A 162 -58.34 -2.65 51.49
CA SER A 162 -58.58 -1.73 52.60
C SER A 162 -59.34 -2.37 53.77
N GLU A 163 -60.28 -3.29 53.52
CA GLU A 163 -60.99 -4.00 54.60
C GLU A 163 -60.09 -4.88 55.47
N ARG A 164 -58.98 -5.38 54.90
CA ARG A 164 -58.03 -6.27 55.59
C ARG A 164 -56.90 -5.53 56.26
N VAL A 165 -56.63 -4.28 55.86
CA VAL A 165 -55.54 -3.50 56.46
C VAL A 165 -55.95 -3.00 57.84
N THR A 166 -55.04 -3.16 58.81
CA THR A 166 -55.18 -2.61 60.16
C THR A 166 -54.26 -1.40 60.28
N CYS A 167 -54.81 -0.26 60.67
CA CYS A 167 -54.07 0.98 60.83
C CYS A 167 -53.16 0.92 62.05
N TYR A 168 -51.84 1.03 61.87
CA TYR A 168 -50.87 1.01 62.98
C TYR A 168 -50.93 2.27 63.88
N ARG A 169 -51.73 3.29 63.53
CA ARG A 169 -51.88 4.52 64.33
C ARG A 169 -53.00 4.42 65.37
N CYS A 170 -54.15 3.84 65.01
CA CYS A 170 -55.32 3.70 65.88
C CYS A 170 -55.75 2.25 66.13
N ASN A 171 -55.09 1.27 65.51
CA ASN A 171 -55.41 -0.16 65.55
C ASN A 171 -56.80 -0.56 64.99
N GLU A 172 -57.48 0.34 64.28
CA GLU A 172 -58.74 0.02 63.59
C GLU A 172 -58.49 -0.48 62.15
N LYS A 173 -59.42 -1.29 61.62
CA LYS A 173 -59.36 -1.80 60.25
C LYS A 173 -60.02 -0.84 59.25
N GLY A 174 -59.79 -1.07 57.96
CA GLY A 174 -60.52 -0.35 56.90
C GLY A 174 -59.76 0.80 56.25
N HIS A 175 -58.60 1.20 56.78
CA HIS A 175 -57.79 2.30 56.27
C HIS A 175 -56.29 2.16 56.58
N TYR A 176 -55.45 2.77 55.75
CA TYR A 176 -54.01 2.87 55.99
C TYR A 176 -53.67 4.06 56.91
N ALA A 177 -52.51 4.01 57.58
CA ALA A 177 -52.12 4.98 58.61
C ALA A 177 -51.92 6.43 58.11
N ASP A 178 -51.66 6.59 56.81
CA ASP A 178 -51.59 7.87 56.09
C ASP A 178 -52.95 8.56 55.97
N LYS A 179 -54.04 7.78 55.93
CA LYS A 179 -55.43 8.25 55.88
C LYS A 179 -56.15 8.20 57.24
N CYS A 180 -55.41 7.99 58.32
CA CYS A 180 -55.98 7.90 59.66
C CYS A 180 -56.37 9.29 60.18
N THR A 181 -57.67 9.49 60.42
CA THR A 181 -58.25 10.73 60.95
C THR A 181 -58.25 10.78 62.48
N ASN A 182 -57.87 9.69 63.15
CA ASN A 182 -57.73 9.65 64.60
C ASN A 182 -56.42 10.35 65.01
N THR A 183 -56.52 11.53 65.61
CA THR A 183 -55.42 12.17 66.33
C THR A 183 -55.21 11.42 67.63
N LYS A 184 -54.01 10.85 67.83
CA LYS A 184 -53.65 10.08 69.03
C LYS A 184 -54.03 10.85 70.32
N ASN A 185 -54.70 10.18 71.25
CA ASN A 185 -54.65 10.54 72.68
C ASN A 185 -53.30 10.12 73.26
#